data_AF-A0A519T8T4-F1
#
_entry.id   AF-A0A519T8T4-F1
#
_cell.length_a   1.000
_cell.length_b   1.000
_cell.length_c   1.000
_cell.angle_alpha   90.00
_cell.angle_beta   90.00
_cell.angle_gamma   90.00
#
_symmetry.space_group_name_H-M   'P 1'
#
loop_
_entity.id
_entity.type
_entity.pdbx_description
1 polymer ?
#
loop_
_entity_poly.entity_id
_entity_poly.type
_entity_poly.pdbx_seq_one_letter_code
_entity_poly.pdbx_strand_id
1 'polypeptide(L)'
;MHRSSAPNGCSTVLASRSVCSLTAWLFLLTFSQLRAQVPADIARLNQQLAPIATVRAGSGFTDLAPLAPLVSSARVVGLGECTHGTHEVFQLKHRLLEYLVTQQGFTTLALEVDYGWAEILNEYIQTGAGDSLTVHKAVGFDIWDTTEFWEERYRTTSACAGPARLLRGAR
;
A
#
# COMPACT_ATOMS: atom_id res chain seq x y z
N MET A 1 0.92 97.00 20.14
CA MET A 1 1.34 96.00 21.15
C MET A 1 0.12 95.16 21.54
N HIS A 2 0.21 93.83 21.37
CA HIS A 2 -0.76 92.78 21.76
C HIS A 2 -2.14 92.79 21.07
N ARG A 3 -2.76 91.70 20.59
CA ARG A 3 -2.60 90.23 20.77
C ARG A 3 -3.37 89.48 19.65
N SER A 4 -2.93 88.26 19.33
CA SER A 4 -3.71 87.03 18.98
C SER A 4 -4.45 87.02 17.62
N SER A 5 -4.40 85.99 16.77
CA SER A 5 -4.54 84.55 17.04
C SER A 5 -3.96 83.66 15.92
N ALA A 6 -3.60 82.43 16.32
CA ALA A 6 -2.75 81.44 15.65
C ALA A 6 -3.55 80.40 14.78
N PRO A 7 -3.05 79.18 14.46
CA PRO A 7 -2.71 78.78 13.09
C PRO A 7 -3.53 77.59 12.55
N ASN A 8 -3.41 77.38 11.23
CA ASN A 8 -3.88 76.20 10.52
C ASN A 8 -3.07 74.95 10.92
N GLY A 9 -3.67 74.05 11.70
CA GLY A 9 -3.10 72.75 12.04
C GLY A 9 -3.75 71.63 11.23
N CYS A 10 -3.04 71.15 10.22
CA CYS A 10 -3.39 70.01 9.38
C CYS A 10 -3.29 68.70 10.19
N SER A 11 -4.40 67.99 10.37
CA SER A 11 -4.45 66.67 11.02
C SER A 11 -3.74 65.63 10.17
N THR A 12 -2.65 65.05 10.68
CA THR A 12 -2.00 63.88 10.08
C THR A 12 -2.62 62.61 10.66
N VAL A 13 -3.30 61.84 9.80
CA VAL A 13 -3.77 60.48 10.10
C VAL A 13 -2.56 59.56 10.11
N LEU A 14 -2.20 59.01 11.27
CA LEU A 14 -1.22 57.91 11.37
C LEU A 14 -1.85 56.63 10.79
N ALA A 15 -1.46 56.26 9.57
CA ALA A 15 -1.79 54.97 8.98
C ALA A 15 -0.95 53.85 9.62
N SER A 16 -1.64 52.87 10.23
CA SER A 16 -1.04 51.64 10.77
C SER A 16 -0.41 50.82 9.64
N ARG A 17 0.92 50.79 9.54
CA ARG A 17 1.67 50.01 8.52
C ARG A 17 2.25 48.69 9.05
N SER A 18 2.10 48.39 10.35
CA SER A 18 2.90 47.32 10.98
C SER A 18 2.26 45.93 10.99
N VAL A 19 0.96 45.79 10.72
CA VAL A 19 0.25 44.49 10.85
C VAL A 19 0.39 43.60 9.60
N CYS A 20 0.65 44.19 8.42
CA CYS A 20 0.69 43.44 7.15
C CYS A 20 2.01 42.68 6.90
N SER A 21 3.09 43.04 7.59
CA SER A 21 4.42 42.42 7.40
C SER A 21 4.57 41.11 8.18
N LEU A 22 4.14 41.08 9.45
CA LEU A 22 4.32 39.91 10.32
C LEU A 22 3.58 38.66 9.85
N THR A 23 2.41 38.80 9.22
CA THR A 23 1.64 37.66 8.69
C THR A 23 2.31 37.04 7.46
N ALA A 24 2.82 37.86 6.53
CA ALA A 24 3.58 37.39 5.38
C ALA A 24 4.89 36.69 5.78
N TRP A 25 5.59 37.22 6.79
CA TRP A 25 6.80 36.61 7.34
C TRP A 25 6.51 35.30 8.09
N LEU A 26 5.43 35.22 8.88
CA LEU A 26 5.03 33.95 9.52
C LEU A 26 4.67 32.90 8.45
N PHE A 27 3.92 33.28 7.41
CA PHE A 27 3.52 32.36 6.33
C PHE A 27 4.75 31.82 5.57
N LEU A 28 5.71 32.69 5.24
CA LEU A 28 6.97 32.33 4.58
C LEU A 28 7.86 31.44 5.46
N LEU A 29 7.92 31.70 6.78
CA LEU A 29 8.66 30.86 7.73
C LEU A 29 8.01 29.48 7.86
N THR A 30 6.69 29.38 8.01
CA THR A 30 6.00 28.08 8.05
C THR A 30 6.14 27.30 6.74
N PHE A 31 6.08 27.96 5.58
CA PHE A 31 6.29 27.30 4.28
C PHE A 31 7.73 26.84 4.04
N SER A 32 8.72 27.62 4.52
CA SER A 32 10.14 27.24 4.45
C SER A 32 10.45 26.02 5.31
N GLN A 33 9.90 25.98 6.53
CA GLN A 33 10.01 24.84 7.45
C GLN A 33 9.35 23.58 6.85
N LEU A 34 8.16 23.70 6.24
CA LEU A 34 7.48 22.58 5.57
C LEU A 34 8.28 22.04 4.36
N ARG A 35 8.93 22.91 3.60
CA ARG A 35 9.79 22.51 2.46
C ARG A 35 11.09 21.84 2.89
N ALA A 36 11.70 22.25 3.99
CA ALA A 36 12.90 21.60 4.53
C ALA A 36 12.59 20.21 5.14
N GLN A 37 11.36 20.01 5.60
CA GLN A 37 10.93 18.76 6.22
C GLN A 37 10.85 17.59 5.22
N VAL A 38 10.36 17.82 3.99
CA VAL A 38 10.18 16.75 2.99
C VAL A 38 11.50 16.04 2.60
N PRO A 39 12.59 16.75 2.25
CA PRO A 39 13.87 16.09 1.96
C PRO A 39 14.46 15.34 3.16
N ALA A 40 14.29 15.87 4.36
CA ALA A 40 14.74 15.23 5.59
C ALA A 40 13.94 13.94 5.87
N ASP A 41 12.62 13.96 5.67
CA ASP A 41 11.75 12.79 5.80
C ASP A 41 12.08 11.72 4.76
N ILE A 42 12.29 12.11 3.49
CA ILE A 42 12.72 11.18 2.44
C ILE A 42 14.06 10.55 2.79
N ALA A 43 15.03 11.33 3.25
CA ALA A 43 16.34 10.82 3.66
C ALA A 43 16.21 9.81 4.82
N ARG A 44 15.35 10.11 5.80
CA ARG A 44 15.07 9.21 6.92
C ARG A 44 14.40 7.91 6.47
N LEU A 45 13.41 7.99 5.59
CA LEU A 45 12.74 6.81 5.02
C LEU A 45 13.75 5.95 4.26
N ASN A 46 14.55 6.54 3.37
CA ASN A 46 15.55 5.81 2.58
C ASN A 46 16.57 5.05 3.43
N GLN A 47 16.83 5.47 4.67
CA GLN A 47 17.70 4.73 5.60
C GLN A 47 17.05 3.46 6.18
N GLN A 48 15.71 3.34 6.09
CA GLN A 48 14.93 2.26 6.70
C GLN A 48 14.23 1.37 5.65
N LEU A 49 14.21 1.77 4.37
CA LEU A 49 13.58 1.00 3.31
C LEU A 49 14.40 -0.24 2.97
N ALA A 50 13.71 -1.37 2.80
CA ALA A 50 14.23 -2.56 2.16
C ALA A 50 13.81 -2.54 0.69
N PRO A 51 14.74 -2.40 -0.28
CA PRO A 51 14.40 -2.38 -1.69
C PRO A 51 13.89 -3.75 -2.16
N ILE A 52 12.83 -3.74 -2.96
CA ILE A 52 12.34 -4.93 -3.67
C ILE A 52 12.94 -4.89 -5.09
N ALA A 53 13.71 -5.91 -5.45
CA ALA A 53 14.44 -5.96 -6.72
C ALA A 53 13.54 -6.30 -7.91
N THR A 54 12.45 -7.06 -7.68
CA THR A 54 11.50 -7.49 -8.72
C THR A 54 10.16 -7.85 -8.11
N VAL A 55 9.09 -7.79 -8.91
CA VAL A 55 7.75 -8.26 -8.50
C VAL A 55 7.46 -9.68 -8.99
N ARG A 56 8.31 -10.25 -9.85
CA ARG A 56 8.02 -11.52 -10.52
C ARG A 56 8.21 -12.72 -9.58
N ALA A 57 7.22 -13.62 -9.55
CA ALA A 57 7.32 -14.93 -8.91
C ALA A 57 8.46 -15.78 -9.49
N GLY A 58 8.94 -16.78 -8.74
CA GLY A 58 10.03 -17.67 -9.18
C GLY A 58 11.43 -17.02 -9.28
N SER A 59 11.58 -15.75 -8.90
CA SER A 59 12.84 -15.01 -9.00
C SER A 59 13.74 -15.09 -7.74
N GLY A 60 13.44 -16.00 -6.82
CA GLY A 60 14.09 -16.09 -5.51
C GLY A 60 13.58 -15.05 -4.50
N PHE A 61 14.13 -15.05 -3.28
CA PHE A 61 13.59 -14.29 -2.13
C PHE A 61 14.63 -13.47 -1.35
N THR A 62 15.84 -13.28 -1.87
CA THR A 62 16.93 -12.61 -1.14
C THR A 62 16.58 -11.21 -0.65
N ASP A 63 15.90 -10.43 -1.49
CA ASP A 63 15.39 -9.07 -1.19
C ASP A 63 14.13 -9.09 -0.29
N LEU A 64 13.47 -10.23 -0.11
CA LEU A 64 12.36 -10.41 0.83
C LEU A 64 12.81 -10.87 2.21
N ALA A 65 14.09 -11.23 2.40
CA ALA A 65 14.64 -11.64 3.69
C ALA A 65 14.33 -10.69 4.86
N PRO A 66 14.29 -9.35 4.68
CA PRO A 66 13.90 -8.41 5.75
C PRO A 66 12.46 -8.60 6.27
N LEU A 67 11.58 -9.28 5.53
CA LEU A 67 10.22 -9.57 5.98
C LEU A 67 10.15 -10.70 7.01
N ALA A 68 11.10 -11.65 7.00
CA ALA A 68 11.11 -12.80 7.91
C ALA A 68 10.87 -12.44 9.39
N PRO A 69 11.60 -11.48 10.00
CA PRO A 69 11.36 -11.11 11.40
C PRO A 69 9.98 -10.49 11.64
N LEU A 70 9.32 -9.93 10.63
CA LEU A 70 8.00 -9.31 10.75
C LEU A 70 6.86 -10.34 10.70
N VAL A 71 7.05 -11.42 9.94
CA VAL A 71 5.97 -12.40 9.67
C VAL A 71 6.16 -13.74 10.38
N SER A 72 7.37 -14.09 10.80
CA SER A 72 7.69 -15.42 11.37
C SER A 72 6.91 -15.77 12.63
N SER A 73 6.61 -14.80 13.50
CA SER A 73 5.78 -15.02 14.68
C SER A 73 4.28 -14.76 14.46
N ALA A 74 3.90 -14.32 13.26
CA ALA A 74 2.52 -13.98 12.94
C ALA A 74 1.73 -15.23 12.55
N ARG A 75 0.55 -15.44 13.15
CA ARG A 75 -0.37 -16.50 12.75
C ARG A 75 -1.15 -16.14 11.48
N VAL A 76 -1.41 -14.85 11.26
CA VAL A 76 -2.17 -14.33 10.13
C VAL A 76 -1.43 -13.12 9.59
N VAL A 77 -1.25 -13.08 8.27
CA VAL A 77 -0.65 -11.95 7.54
C VAL A 77 -1.67 -11.48 6.51
N GLY A 78 -2.05 -10.20 6.57
CA GLY A 78 -2.93 -9.57 5.59
C GLY A 78 -2.12 -9.00 4.42
N LEU A 79 -2.49 -9.35 3.18
CA LEU A 79 -1.89 -8.80 1.96
C LEU A 79 -2.89 -7.90 1.23
N GLY A 80 -2.92 -6.62 1.62
CA GLY A 80 -3.75 -5.61 0.96
C GLY A 80 -3.24 -5.23 -0.44
N GLU A 81 -4.05 -4.47 -1.16
CA GLU A 81 -3.69 -3.85 -2.45
C GLU A 81 -4.20 -2.42 -2.50
N CYS A 82 -3.45 -1.54 -3.19
CA CYS A 82 -3.87 -0.15 -3.34
C CYS A 82 -5.05 0.00 -4.32
N THR A 83 -5.22 -0.95 -5.24
CA THR A 83 -6.20 -0.96 -6.33
C THR A 83 -6.50 -2.40 -6.76
N HIS A 84 -7.70 -2.63 -7.31
CA HIS A 84 -8.11 -3.91 -7.89
C HIS A 84 -7.80 -3.99 -9.40
N GLY A 85 -6.52 -3.92 -9.78
CA GLY A 85 -6.17 -3.98 -11.22
C GLY A 85 -4.74 -3.59 -11.58
N THR A 86 -3.88 -3.33 -10.60
CA THR A 86 -2.47 -3.03 -10.90
C THR A 86 -1.68 -4.33 -11.05
N HIS A 87 -1.25 -4.59 -12.28
CA HIS A 87 -0.44 -5.73 -12.71
C HIS A 87 0.71 -6.04 -11.71
N GLU A 88 1.51 -5.04 -11.35
CA GLU A 88 2.68 -5.19 -10.48
C GLU A 88 2.29 -5.60 -9.05
N VAL A 89 1.13 -5.15 -8.57
CA VAL A 89 0.63 -5.50 -7.23
C VAL A 89 0.24 -6.97 -7.19
N PHE A 90 -0.43 -7.48 -8.22
CA PHE A 90 -0.76 -8.92 -8.30
C PHE A 90 0.47 -9.79 -8.46
N GLN A 91 1.44 -9.40 -9.29
CA GLN A 91 2.72 -10.10 -9.40
C GLN A 91 3.44 -10.14 -8.05
N LEU A 92 3.53 -9.01 -7.35
CA LEU A 92 4.18 -8.96 -6.05
C LEU A 92 3.44 -9.80 -5.01
N LYS A 93 2.10 -9.76 -4.97
CA LYS A 93 1.30 -10.61 -4.07
C LYS A 93 1.49 -12.09 -4.35
N HIS A 94 1.63 -12.48 -5.61
CA HIS A 94 1.97 -13.86 -5.99
C HIS A 94 3.36 -14.24 -5.45
N ARG A 95 4.38 -13.41 -5.69
CA ARG A 95 5.75 -13.64 -5.18
C ARG A 95 5.80 -13.71 -3.64
N LEU A 96 5.06 -12.83 -2.96
CA LEU A 96 4.94 -12.84 -1.49
C LEU A 96 4.24 -14.12 -1.00
N LEU A 97 3.22 -14.60 -1.71
CA LEU A 97 2.54 -15.86 -1.36
C LEU A 97 3.52 -17.03 -1.47
N GLU A 98 4.31 -17.13 -2.54
CA GLU A 98 5.35 -18.17 -2.67
C GLU A 98 6.33 -18.13 -1.51
N TYR A 99 6.80 -16.93 -1.13
CA TYR A 99 7.70 -16.75 0.00
C TYR A 99 7.08 -17.18 1.33
N LEU A 100 5.84 -16.74 1.61
CA LEU A 100 5.14 -17.06 2.86
C LEU A 100 4.87 -18.56 2.98
N VAL A 101 4.48 -19.22 1.89
CA VAL A 101 4.23 -20.66 1.88
C VAL A 101 5.55 -21.44 2.02
N THR A 102 6.54 -21.14 1.18
CA THR A 102 7.76 -21.97 1.09
C THR A 102 8.80 -21.67 2.17
N GLN A 103 8.93 -20.42 2.60
CA GLN A 103 9.96 -19.99 3.56
C GLN A 103 9.41 -19.79 4.97
N GLN A 104 8.14 -19.39 5.10
CA GLN A 104 7.55 -19.01 6.39
C GLN A 104 6.48 -20.02 6.89
N GLY A 105 6.14 -21.04 6.09
CA GLY A 105 5.28 -22.15 6.51
C GLY A 105 3.77 -21.82 6.59
N PHE A 106 3.30 -20.77 5.92
CA PHE A 106 1.87 -20.49 5.84
C PHE A 106 1.15 -21.52 4.95
N THR A 107 0.01 -22.04 5.42
CA THR A 107 -0.71 -23.13 4.75
C THR A 107 -2.16 -22.79 4.39
N THR A 108 -2.62 -21.58 4.68
CA THR A 108 -4.02 -21.18 4.42
C THR A 108 -4.03 -19.81 3.74
N LEU A 109 -4.69 -19.74 2.59
CA LEU A 109 -4.93 -18.52 1.83
C LEU A 109 -6.41 -18.15 1.94
N ALA A 110 -6.74 -17.06 2.62
CA ALA A 110 -8.07 -16.49 2.58
C ALA A 110 -8.11 -15.41 1.48
N LEU A 111 -9.12 -15.45 0.61
CA LEU A 111 -9.31 -14.51 -0.48
C LEU A 111 -10.54 -13.63 -0.21
N GLU A 112 -10.49 -12.38 -0.68
CA GLU A 112 -11.61 -11.46 -0.70
C GLU A 112 -12.58 -11.83 -1.83
N VAL A 113 -13.26 -12.97 -1.69
CA VAL A 113 -14.25 -13.48 -2.64
C VAL A 113 -15.41 -14.12 -1.87
N ASP A 114 -16.53 -14.36 -2.55
CA ASP A 114 -17.62 -15.14 -1.95
C ASP A 114 -17.12 -16.54 -1.55
N TYR A 115 -17.66 -17.04 -0.43
CA TYR A 115 -17.25 -18.31 0.13
C TYR A 115 -17.51 -19.51 -0.80
N GLY A 116 -18.64 -19.52 -1.53
CA GLY A 116 -18.96 -20.59 -2.47
C GLY A 116 -17.95 -20.65 -3.63
N TRP A 117 -17.50 -19.49 -4.09
CA TRP A 117 -16.44 -19.39 -5.10
C TRP A 117 -15.08 -19.84 -4.58
N ALA A 118 -14.78 -19.48 -3.33
CA ALA A 118 -13.56 -19.94 -2.68
C ALA A 118 -13.53 -21.47 -2.54
N GLU A 119 -14.65 -22.12 -2.23
CA GLU A 119 -14.75 -23.59 -2.16
C GLU A 119 -14.49 -24.26 -3.51
N ILE A 120 -15.05 -23.73 -4.61
CA ILE A 120 -14.80 -24.24 -5.97
C ILE A 120 -13.30 -24.12 -6.32
N LEU A 121 -12.69 -22.97 -6.01
CA LEU A 121 -11.27 -22.75 -6.23
C LEU A 121 -10.41 -23.71 -5.38
N ASN A 122 -10.78 -23.95 -4.13
CA ASN A 122 -10.09 -24.89 -3.27
C ASN A 122 -10.19 -26.33 -3.79
N GLU A 123 -11.36 -26.76 -4.28
CA GLU A 123 -11.50 -28.07 -4.92
C GLU A 123 -10.57 -28.20 -6.13
N TYR A 124 -10.51 -27.17 -6.98
CA TYR A 124 -9.59 -27.13 -8.12
C TYR A 124 -8.12 -27.24 -7.69
N ILE A 125 -7.68 -26.46 -6.68
CA ILE A 125 -6.29 -26.49 -6.19
C ILE A 125 -5.91 -27.86 -5.62
N GLN A 126 -6.83 -28.50 -4.88
CA GLN A 126 -6.57 -29.76 -4.18
C GLN A 126 -6.60 -30.99 -5.09
N THR A 127 -7.50 -30.98 -6.08
CA THR A 127 -7.77 -32.17 -6.91
C THR A 127 -7.22 -32.04 -8.33
N GLY A 128 -6.97 -30.80 -8.79
CA GLY A 128 -6.71 -30.51 -10.20
C GLY A 128 -7.91 -30.73 -11.12
N ALA A 129 -9.10 -31.03 -10.57
CA ALA A 129 -10.30 -31.29 -11.37
C ALA A 129 -10.95 -29.99 -11.82
N GLY A 130 -11.27 -29.91 -13.10
CA GLY A 130 -11.86 -28.73 -13.74
C GLY A 130 -10.89 -27.96 -14.63
N ASP A 131 -11.43 -27.02 -15.38
CA ASP A 131 -10.68 -26.11 -16.23
C ASP A 131 -10.46 -24.78 -15.51
N SER A 132 -9.22 -24.29 -15.47
CA SER A 132 -8.84 -23.07 -14.73
C SER A 132 -9.62 -21.85 -15.20
N LEU A 133 -9.91 -21.76 -16.51
CA LEU A 133 -10.64 -20.64 -17.09
C LEU A 133 -12.13 -20.68 -16.70
N THR A 134 -12.68 -21.88 -16.56
CA THR A 134 -14.05 -22.11 -16.10
C THR A 134 -14.20 -21.80 -14.61
N VAL A 135 -13.22 -22.21 -13.78
CA VAL A 135 -13.18 -21.86 -12.35
C VAL A 135 -13.03 -20.35 -12.16
N HIS A 136 -12.19 -19.69 -12.96
CA HIS A 136 -12.06 -18.23 -12.98
C HIS A 136 -13.40 -17.52 -13.24
N LYS A 137 -14.06 -17.86 -14.36
CA LYS A 137 -15.37 -17.28 -14.71
C LYS A 137 -16.44 -17.54 -13.67
N ALA A 138 -16.34 -18.69 -12.98
CA ALA A 138 -17.19 -19.01 -11.84
C ALA A 138 -16.92 -18.04 -10.68
N VAL A 139 -15.66 -17.81 -10.27
CA VAL A 139 -15.32 -16.95 -9.11
C VAL A 139 -15.85 -15.50 -9.23
N GLY A 140 -16.25 -15.06 -10.43
CA GLY A 140 -17.25 -14.01 -10.62
C GLY A 140 -16.80 -12.60 -10.22
N PHE A 141 -15.49 -12.40 -10.07
CA PHE A 141 -14.89 -11.10 -9.79
C PHE A 141 -14.22 -10.57 -11.06
N ASP A 142 -15.01 -9.87 -11.90
CA ASP A 142 -14.54 -9.27 -13.17
C ASP A 142 -13.33 -8.34 -12.99
N ILE A 143 -13.17 -7.75 -11.79
CA ILE A 143 -12.02 -6.89 -11.46
C ILE A 143 -10.69 -7.65 -11.33
N TRP A 144 -10.72 -8.99 -11.22
CA TRP A 144 -9.54 -9.86 -11.15
C TRP A 144 -9.37 -10.70 -12.42
N ASP A 145 -10.06 -10.35 -13.50
CA ASP A 145 -9.87 -10.93 -14.84
C ASP A 145 -8.60 -10.36 -15.50
N THR A 146 -7.45 -10.65 -14.90
CA THR A 146 -6.14 -10.29 -15.44
C THR A 146 -5.27 -11.53 -15.60
N THR A 147 -4.43 -11.54 -16.65
CA THR A 147 -3.52 -12.65 -16.96
C THR A 147 -2.60 -13.02 -15.78
N GLU A 148 -2.26 -12.04 -14.94
CA GLU A 148 -1.33 -12.16 -13.82
C GLU A 148 -1.92 -12.91 -12.63
N PHE A 149 -3.24 -12.88 -12.47
CA PHE A 149 -3.90 -13.59 -11.38
C PHE A 149 -3.98 -15.10 -11.68
N TRP A 150 -4.05 -15.51 -12.95
CA TRP A 150 -4.48 -16.87 -13.31
C TRP A 150 -3.42 -17.77 -13.95
N GLU A 151 -2.59 -17.28 -14.87
CA GLU A 151 -1.68 -18.14 -15.67
C GLU A 151 -0.60 -18.83 -14.81
N GLU A 152 -0.10 -18.15 -13.77
CA GLU A 152 1.10 -18.59 -13.04
C GLU A 152 0.88 -18.86 -11.54
N ARG A 153 -0.25 -18.40 -10.96
CA ARG A 153 -0.49 -18.49 -9.51
C ARG A 153 -0.95 -19.86 -9.03
N TYR A 154 -1.94 -20.46 -9.70
CA TYR A 154 -2.61 -21.64 -9.16
C TYR A 154 -1.86 -22.94 -9.39
N ARG A 155 -1.15 -23.09 -10.52
CA ARG A 155 -0.25 -24.23 -10.74
C ARG A 155 0.89 -24.27 -9.71
N THR A 156 1.43 -23.12 -9.35
CA THR A 156 2.55 -23.00 -8.39
C THR A 156 2.08 -23.14 -6.94
N THR A 157 0.87 -22.63 -6.62
CA THR A 157 0.27 -22.87 -5.30
C THR A 157 -0.02 -24.37 -5.11
N SER A 158 -0.52 -25.09 -6.12
CA SER A 158 -0.67 -26.55 -6.07
C SER A 158 0.67 -27.30 -5.94
N ALA A 159 1.74 -26.78 -6.54
CA ALA A 159 3.07 -27.41 -6.50
C ALA A 159 3.84 -27.12 -5.19
N CYS A 160 3.58 -25.99 -4.53
CA CYS A 160 4.19 -25.60 -3.25
C CYS A 160 3.34 -26.00 -2.03
N ALA A 161 2.04 -26.24 -2.22
CA ALA A 161 1.13 -26.66 -1.17
C ALA A 161 1.19 -28.18 -0.95
N GLY A 162 2.06 -28.60 -0.02
CA GLY A 162 1.55 -29.57 0.97
C GLY A 162 0.28 -28.98 1.61
N PRO A 163 -0.65 -29.81 2.15
CA PRO A 163 -2.10 -29.60 2.13
C PRO A 163 -2.51 -28.16 2.51
N ALA A 164 -2.54 -27.25 1.53
CA ALA A 164 -2.97 -25.89 1.77
C ALA A 164 -4.49 -25.91 1.85
N ARG A 165 -5.03 -25.94 3.06
CA ARG A 165 -6.46 -26.07 3.30
C ARG A 165 -7.07 -24.67 3.32
N LEU A 166 -7.88 -24.32 2.32
CA LEU A 166 -8.85 -23.24 2.48
C LEU A 166 -9.84 -23.69 3.56
N LEU A 167 -9.98 -22.90 4.62
CA LEU A 167 -10.88 -23.26 5.70
C LEU A 167 -12.33 -23.03 5.27
N ARG A 168 -13.09 -24.12 5.29
CA ARG A 168 -14.55 -24.08 5.26
C ARG A 168 -15.04 -23.17 6.37
N GLY A 169 -15.79 -22.14 6.01
CA GLY A 169 -16.52 -21.31 6.95
C GLY A 169 -17.46 -22.22 7.74
N ALA A 170 -17.27 -22.27 9.05
CA ALA A 170 -18.18 -22.97 9.93
C ALA A 170 -19.53 -22.24 9.91
N ARG A 171 -20.49 -22.80 9.18
CA ARG A 171 -21.87 -22.98 9.64
C ARG A 171 -22.57 -24.03 8.80
#